data_AF-A0A916YFT2-F1
#
_entry.id   AF-A0A916YFT2-F1
#
_cell.length_a   1.000
_cell.length_b   1.000
_cell.length_c   1.000
_cell.angle_alpha   90.00
_cell.angle_beta   90.00
_cell.angle_gamma   90.00
#
_symmetry.space_group_name_H-M   'P 1'
#
loop_
_entity.id
_entity.type
_entity.pdbx_description
1 polymer ?
#
loop_
_entity_poly.entity_id
_entity_poly.type
_entity_poly.pdbx_seq_one_letter_code
_entity_poly.pdbx_strand_id
1 'polypeptide(L)'
;MSDVASAQDLMRGFVVSRPGSNLKQKLGSAAAALKWTQSRAKAVLYGEARRIDAHEMERLEAIADQKLAREQEKEGRGHDAKHELERAFAMVAAHLAAEAAQGDRDAAHALRKIVGAMAVA
;
A
#
# COMPACT_ATOMS: atom_id res chain seq x y z
N MET A 1 -7.22 -13.14 -25.49
CA MET A 1 -7.37 -11.76 -24.98
C MET A 1 -6.72 -10.81 -25.98
N SER A 2 -7.32 -9.65 -26.26
CA SER A 2 -6.72 -8.64 -27.15
C SER A 2 -5.77 -7.75 -26.34
N ASP A 3 -4.65 -7.34 -26.91
CA ASP A 3 -3.65 -6.46 -26.27
C ASP A 3 -4.26 -5.17 -25.70
N VAL A 4 -5.31 -4.65 -26.35
CA VAL A 4 -6.06 -3.47 -25.89
C VAL A 4 -6.82 -3.75 -24.59
N ALA A 5 -7.39 -4.95 -24.43
CA ALA A 5 -8.10 -5.32 -23.21
C ALA A 5 -7.13 -5.45 -22.03
N SER A 6 -5.98 -6.08 -22.25
CA SER A 6 -4.91 -6.16 -21.24
C SER A 6 -4.43 -4.76 -20.84
N ALA A 7 -4.22 -3.88 -21.82
CA ALA A 7 -3.84 -2.49 -21.56
C ALA A 7 -4.91 -1.72 -20.78
N GLN A 8 -6.20 -1.96 -21.05
CA GLN A 8 -7.31 -1.37 -20.31
C GLN A 8 -7.25 -1.76 -18.83
N ASP A 9 -7.06 -3.04 -18.55
CA ASP A 9 -7.01 -3.55 -17.17
C ASP A 9 -5.83 -2.97 -16.40
N LEU A 10 -4.64 -2.93 -17.01
CA LEU A 10 -3.45 -2.27 -16.43
C LEU A 10 -3.71 -0.78 -16.17
N MET A 11 -4.36 -0.09 -17.11
CA MET A 11 -4.67 1.34 -16.97
C MET A 11 -5.67 1.61 -15.84
N ARG A 12 -6.64 0.72 -15.61
CA ARG A 12 -7.57 0.82 -14.45
C ARG A 12 -6.82 0.68 -13.13
N GLY A 13 -5.93 -0.32 -13.02
CA GLY A 13 -5.05 -0.48 -11.87
C GLY A 13 -4.17 0.76 -11.63
N PHE A 14 -3.80 1.46 -12.70
CA PHE A 14 -3.01 2.68 -12.60
C PHE A 14 -3.82 3.88 -12.05
N VAL A 15 -5.02 4.14 -12.60
CA VAL A 15 -5.83 5.33 -12.32
C VAL A 15 -6.56 5.27 -10.95
N VAL A 16 -6.93 4.10 -10.45
CA VAL A 16 -7.84 3.98 -9.29
C VAL A 16 -7.18 4.26 -7.93
N SER A 17 -5.87 4.08 -7.76
CA SER A 17 -5.21 3.92 -6.45
C SER A 17 -5.07 5.14 -5.51
N ARG A 18 -5.67 6.31 -5.80
CA ARG A 18 -5.60 7.47 -4.87
C ARG A 18 -6.99 7.93 -4.41
N PRO A 19 -7.36 7.76 -3.13
CA PRO A 19 -8.56 8.39 -2.59
C PRO A 19 -8.46 9.92 -2.68
N GLY A 20 -9.59 10.60 -2.90
CA GLY A 20 -9.69 12.07 -2.85
C GLY A 20 -9.21 12.87 -4.07
N SER A 21 -8.67 12.22 -5.12
CA SER A 21 -8.26 12.93 -6.36
C SER A 21 -9.29 12.76 -7.47
N ASN A 22 -9.54 13.83 -8.23
CA ASN A 22 -10.49 13.80 -9.34
C ASN A 22 -9.94 12.96 -10.52
N LEU A 23 -10.85 12.35 -11.29
CA LEU A 23 -10.49 11.46 -12.40
C LEU A 23 -9.60 12.15 -13.44
N LYS A 24 -9.83 13.44 -13.70
CA LYS A 24 -9.05 14.24 -14.67
C LYS A 24 -7.59 14.38 -14.27
N GLN A 25 -7.31 14.63 -12.98
CA GLN A 25 -5.96 14.70 -12.44
C GLN A 25 -5.27 13.33 -12.52
N LYS A 26 -5.97 12.26 -12.12
CA LYS A 26 -5.44 10.89 -12.19
C LYS A 26 -5.08 10.50 -13.62
N LEU A 27 -5.96 10.80 -14.57
CA LEU A 27 -5.73 10.57 -15.99
C LEU A 27 -4.59 11.43 -16.53
N GLY A 28 -4.50 12.68 -16.10
CA GLY A 28 -3.39 13.58 -16.46
C GLY A 28 -2.04 13.06 -15.98
N SER A 29 -1.95 12.59 -14.73
CA SER A 29 -0.74 11.96 -14.20
C SER A 29 -0.39 10.66 -14.93
N ALA A 30 -1.39 9.84 -15.28
CA ALA A 30 -1.20 8.62 -16.07
C ALA A 30 -0.68 8.90 -17.46
N ALA A 31 -1.29 9.85 -18.16
CA ALA A 31 -0.85 10.27 -19.48
C ALA A 31 0.60 10.79 -19.43
N ALA A 32 0.96 11.59 -18.44
CA ALA A 32 2.32 12.10 -18.27
C ALA A 32 3.34 10.97 -18.03
N ALA A 33 3.02 10.01 -17.14
CA ALA A 33 3.90 8.87 -16.84
C ALA A 33 4.13 7.97 -18.06
N LEU A 34 3.09 7.75 -18.86
CA LEU A 34 3.12 6.92 -20.07
C LEU A 34 3.65 7.67 -21.30
N LYS A 35 3.93 8.98 -21.20
CA LYS A 35 4.25 9.88 -22.31
C LYS A 35 3.17 9.87 -23.40
N TRP A 36 1.91 9.81 -22.97
CA TRP A 36 0.73 9.82 -23.84
C TRP A 36 -0.01 11.14 -23.76
N THR A 37 -0.88 11.39 -24.74
CA THR A 37 -1.89 12.44 -24.62
C THR A 37 -3.00 12.00 -23.67
N GLN A 38 -3.67 12.94 -23.02
CA GLN A 38 -4.83 12.62 -22.18
C GLN A 38 -5.95 11.92 -22.97
N SER A 39 -6.12 12.26 -24.25
CA SER A 39 -7.07 11.59 -25.13
C SER A 39 -6.70 10.13 -25.37
N ARG A 40 -5.41 9.83 -25.60
CA ARG A 40 -4.92 8.45 -25.77
C ARG A 40 -5.11 7.62 -24.51
N ALA A 41 -4.73 8.18 -23.35
CA ALA A 41 -4.94 7.57 -22.05
C ALA A 41 -6.42 7.28 -21.77
N LYS A 42 -7.32 8.22 -22.12
CA LYS A 42 -8.77 8.04 -22.02
C LYS A 42 -9.25 6.90 -22.89
N ALA A 43 -8.85 6.88 -24.17
CA ALA A 43 -9.28 5.87 -25.12
C ALA A 43 -8.89 4.46 -24.68
N VAL A 44 -7.68 4.28 -24.13
CA VAL A 44 -7.25 2.98 -23.59
C VAL A 44 -8.03 2.62 -22.32
N LEU A 45 -8.23 3.57 -21.39
CA LEU A 45 -8.97 3.32 -20.14
C LEU A 45 -10.42 2.85 -20.38
N TYR A 46 -11.10 3.42 -21.39
CA TYR A 46 -12.48 3.07 -21.71
C TYR A 46 -12.61 1.99 -22.79
N GLY A 47 -11.50 1.44 -23.31
CA GLY A 47 -11.53 0.41 -24.35
C GLY A 47 -11.95 0.94 -25.73
N GLU A 48 -11.88 2.26 -25.95
CA GLU A 48 -12.18 2.92 -27.22
C GLU A 48 -10.97 2.89 -28.18
N ALA A 49 -9.78 2.53 -27.69
CA ALA A 49 -8.58 2.38 -28.49
C ALA A 49 -8.68 1.17 -29.44
N ARG A 50 -8.43 1.39 -30.74
CA ARG A 50 -8.45 0.29 -31.74
C ARG A 50 -7.20 -0.59 -31.73
N ARG A 51 -6.08 -0.02 -31.31
CA ARG A 51 -4.76 -0.68 -31.25
C ARG A 51 -3.95 -0.11 -30.10
N ILE A 52 -2.96 -0.88 -29.66
CA ILE A 52 -1.88 -0.44 -28.79
C ILE A 52 -0.55 -0.91 -29.39
N ASP A 53 0.43 -0.01 -29.45
CA ASP A 53 1.74 -0.35 -30.01
C ASP A 53 2.56 -1.11 -28.95
N ALA A 54 3.50 -1.96 -29.38
CA ALA A 54 4.31 -2.77 -28.46
C ALA A 54 5.05 -1.92 -27.40
N HIS A 55 5.62 -0.78 -27.80
CA HIS A 55 6.28 0.16 -26.88
C HIS A 55 5.28 0.84 -25.92
N GLU A 56 4.03 1.06 -26.34
CA GLU A 56 2.99 1.58 -25.45
C GLU A 56 2.64 0.55 -24.37
N MET A 57 2.54 -0.73 -24.74
CA MET A 57 2.28 -1.84 -23.83
C MET A 57 3.45 -2.07 -22.86
N GLU A 58 4.68 -2.12 -23.35
CA GLU A 58 5.89 -2.30 -22.52
C GLU A 58 6.02 -1.22 -21.45
N ARG A 59 5.68 0.04 -21.77
CA ARG A 59 5.66 1.13 -20.78
C ARG A 59 4.57 0.95 -19.73
N LEU A 60 3.41 0.46 -20.12
CA LEU A 60 2.31 0.16 -19.19
C LEU A 60 2.71 -0.95 -18.22
N GLU A 61 3.30 -2.02 -18.72
CA GLU A 61 3.79 -3.17 -17.95
C GLU A 61 4.90 -2.74 -16.98
N ALA A 62 5.93 -2.04 -17.46
CA ALA A 62 7.02 -1.58 -16.61
C ALA A 62 6.55 -0.70 -15.44
N ILE A 63 5.52 0.13 -15.66
CA ILE A 63 4.94 0.96 -14.60
C ILE A 63 4.09 0.12 -13.64
N ALA A 64 3.34 -0.86 -14.16
CA ALA A 64 2.57 -1.78 -13.33
C ALA A 64 3.49 -2.59 -12.39
N ASP A 65 4.60 -3.10 -12.92
CA ASP A 65 5.60 -3.84 -12.15
C ASP A 65 6.25 -2.99 -11.05
N GLN A 66 6.63 -1.74 -11.38
CA GLN A 66 7.14 -0.80 -10.36
C GLN A 66 6.14 -0.53 -9.24
N LYS A 67 4.84 -0.51 -9.57
CA LYS A 67 3.78 -0.26 -8.60
C LYS A 67 3.56 -1.47 -7.71
N LEU A 68 3.55 -2.66 -8.30
CA LEU A 68 3.48 -3.93 -7.57
C LEU A 68 4.67 -4.07 -6.61
N ALA A 69 5.88 -3.77 -7.07
CA ALA A 69 7.08 -3.79 -6.23
C ALA A 69 6.96 -2.82 -5.04
N ARG A 70 6.44 -1.60 -5.25
CA ARG A 70 6.21 -0.63 -4.17
C ARG A 70 5.11 -1.05 -3.20
N GLU A 71 4.09 -1.76 -3.66
CA GLU A 71 3.04 -2.32 -2.80
C GLU A 71 3.60 -3.45 -1.95
N GLN A 72 4.39 -4.36 -2.53
CA GLN A 72 5.09 -5.42 -1.81
C GLN A 72 6.08 -4.86 -0.77
N GLU A 73 6.83 -3.80 -1.10
CA GLU A 73 7.71 -3.13 -0.13
C GLU A 73 6.96 -2.50 1.05
N LYS A 74 5.73 -2.01 0.82
CA LYS A 74 4.89 -1.44 1.89
C LYS A 74 4.32 -2.54 2.79
N GLU A 75 3.89 -3.65 2.20
CA GLU A 75 3.41 -4.80 2.95
C GLU A 75 4.54 -5.43 3.78
N GLY A 76 5.75 -5.58 3.22
CA GLY A 76 6.91 -6.06 3.95
C GLY A 76 7.28 -5.18 5.15
N ARG A 77 7.31 -3.85 4.98
CA ARG A 77 7.57 -2.90 6.07
C ARG A 77 6.47 -2.91 7.15
N GLY A 78 5.21 -3.09 6.75
CA GLY A 78 4.09 -3.18 7.69
C GLY A 78 4.14 -4.46 8.55
N HIS A 79 4.57 -5.58 7.95
CA HIS A 79 4.72 -6.86 8.64
C HIS A 79 5.85 -6.81 9.68
N ASP A 80 6.99 -6.22 9.33
CA ASP A 80 8.14 -6.07 10.24
C ASP A 80 7.82 -5.12 11.40
N ALA A 81 7.17 -3.98 11.13
CA ALA A 81 6.76 -3.04 12.18
C ALA A 81 5.77 -3.66 13.17
N LYS A 82 4.84 -4.51 12.69
CA LYS A 82 3.92 -5.24 13.55
C LYS A 82 4.64 -6.25 14.43
N HIS A 83 5.57 -7.01 13.86
CA HIS A 83 6.39 -7.97 14.61
C HIS A 83 7.28 -7.30 15.66
N GLU A 84 7.83 -6.12 15.36
CA GLU A 84 8.64 -5.35 16.29
C GLU A 84 7.81 -4.82 17.47
N LEU A 85 6.59 -4.34 17.20
CA LEU A 85 5.63 -3.95 18.24
C LEU A 85 5.20 -5.13 19.11
N GLU A 86 4.85 -6.27 18.51
CA GLU A 86 4.48 -7.49 19.25
C GLU A 86 5.62 -7.95 20.16
N ARG A 87 6.87 -7.86 19.69
CA ARG A 87 8.07 -8.18 20.49
C ARG A 87 8.26 -7.21 21.66
N ALA A 88 8.05 -5.91 21.42
CA ALA A 88 8.13 -4.89 22.47
C ALA A 88 7.05 -5.11 23.54
N PHE A 89 5.81 -5.39 23.15
CA PHE A 89 4.74 -5.72 24.09
C PHE A 89 5.03 -6.99 24.88
N ALA A 90 5.59 -8.03 24.25
CA ALA A 90 5.98 -9.27 24.92
C ALA A 90 7.08 -9.03 25.98
N MET A 91 8.08 -8.18 25.68
CA MET A 91 9.12 -7.80 26.64
C MET A 91 8.54 -7.06 27.85
N VAL A 92 7.64 -6.10 27.63
CA VAL A 92 6.99 -5.36 28.71
C VAL A 92 6.12 -6.28 29.57
N ALA A 93 5.37 -7.20 28.96
CA ALA A 93 4.57 -8.20 29.66
C ALA A 93 5.43 -9.17 30.50
N ALA A 94 6.59 -9.58 29.99
CA ALA A 94 7.54 -10.42 30.72
C ALA A 94 8.14 -9.68 31.92
N HIS A 95 8.46 -8.38 31.78
CA HIS A 95 8.98 -7.57 32.87
C HIS A 95 7.92 -7.35 33.97
N LEU A 96 6.69 -7.06 33.56
CA LEU A 96 5.50 -6.99 34.43
C LEU A 96 5.28 -8.28 35.24
N ALA A 97 5.43 -9.43 34.61
CA ALA A 97 5.28 -10.73 35.27
C ALA A 97 6.42 -11.00 36.27
N ALA A 98 7.65 -10.58 35.95
CA ALA A 98 8.80 -10.70 36.84
C ALA A 98 8.66 -9.81 38.10
N GLU A 99 8.24 -8.56 37.94
CA GLU A 99 7.96 -7.62 39.04
C GLU A 99 6.82 -8.12 39.95
N ALA A 100 5.74 -8.63 39.34
CA ALA A 100 4.63 -9.24 40.08
C ALA A 100 5.06 -10.48 40.90
N ALA A 101 6.02 -11.27 40.38
CA ALA A 101 6.57 -12.43 41.07
C ALA A 101 7.53 -12.07 42.22
N GLN A 102 8.16 -10.89 42.16
CA GLN A 102 9.02 -10.35 43.23
C GLN A 102 8.22 -9.73 44.40
N GLY A 103 6.89 -9.67 44.30
CA GLY A 103 6.00 -9.24 45.37
C GLY A 103 5.63 -7.75 45.32
N ASP A 104 6.16 -6.99 44.36
CA ASP A 104 5.80 -5.59 44.15
C ASP A 104 4.57 -5.47 43.24
N ARG A 105 3.41 -5.76 43.83
CA ARG A 105 2.11 -5.74 43.14
C ARG A 105 1.72 -4.34 42.67
N ASP A 106 2.22 -3.29 43.33
CA ASP A 106 1.91 -1.90 42.99
C ASP A 106 2.66 -1.46 41.73
N ALA A 107 3.94 -1.83 41.60
CA ALA A 107 4.72 -1.61 40.37
C ALA A 107 4.10 -2.36 39.16
N ALA A 108 3.69 -3.62 39.36
CA ALA A 108 3.05 -4.41 38.31
C ALA A 108 1.67 -3.84 37.90
N HIS A 109 0.89 -3.33 38.85
CA HIS A 109 -0.39 -2.71 38.57
C HIS A 109 -0.26 -1.37 37.83
N ALA A 110 0.76 -0.56 38.17
CA ALA A 110 1.04 0.72 37.50
C ALA A 110 1.44 0.51 36.02
N LEU A 111 2.33 -0.45 35.75
CA LEU A 111 2.75 -0.79 34.39
C LEU A 111 1.59 -1.38 33.55
N ARG A 112 0.69 -2.16 34.15
CA ARG A 112 -0.49 -2.71 33.46
C ARG A 112 -1.46 -1.62 33.00
N LYS A 113 -1.62 -0.55 33.79
CA LYS A 113 -2.42 0.62 33.40
C LYS A 113 -1.82 1.37 32.21
N ILE A 114 -0.49 1.53 32.19
CA ILE A 114 0.21 2.21 31.09
C ILE A 114 0.05 1.42 29.79
N VAL A 115 0.29 0.10 29.83
CA VAL A 115 0.12 -0.79 28.66
C VAL A 115 -1.34 -0.82 28.19
N GLY A 116 -2.30 -0.87 29.11
CA GLY A 116 -3.73 -0.83 28.79
C GLY A 116 -4.17 0.49 28.12
N ALA A 117 -3.56 1.62 28.51
CA ALA A 117 -3.81 2.91 27.87
C ALA A 117 -3.20 3.01 26.45
N MET A 118 -2.07 2.35 26.22
CA MET A 118 -1.40 2.31 24.90
C MET A 118 -2.10 1.39 23.88
N ALA A 119 -2.82 0.37 24.33
CA ALA A 119 -3.52 -0.57 23.43
C ALA A 119 -4.87 -0.05 22.89
N VAL A 120 -5.37 1.07 23.42
CA VAL A 120 -6.70 1.65 23.11
C VAL A 120 -6.59 2.95 22.29
N ALA A 121 -5.38 3.51 22.14
CA ALA A 121 -5.09 4.72 21.37
C ALA A 121 -4.59 4.38 19.96
#